data_AF-A0A819H0L0-F1
#
_entry.id   AF-A0A819H0L0-F1
#
_cell.length_a   1.000
_cell.length_b   1.000
_cell.length_c   1.000
_cell.angle_alpha   90.00
_cell.angle_beta   90.00
_cell.angle_gamma   90.00
#
_symmetry.space_group_name_H-M   'P 1'
#
loop_
_entity.id
_entity.type
_entity.pdbx_description
1 polymer ?
#
loop_
_entity_poly.entity_id
_entity_poly.type
_entity_poly.pdbx_seq_one_letter_code
_entity_poly.pdbx_strand_id
1 'polypeptide(L)'
;MCDIRDGAIYESVRADNPGEILSLTINIDGVQPSKGCQTTIWPILLVINEIPPNLRFKLENVVLAAVWPGPSKPSRDEVRLLFRPAIDELIHLENGHPFHLSDGNIHILHVYLIGACCDKPAQALSQCISEPTAAFGCGRCEVEGNFISVMHIEVKISARDTMNLKP
;
A
#
# COMPACT_ATOMS: atom_id res chain seq x y z
N MET A 1 -0.17 6.55 -21.56
CA MET A 1 -0.07 6.38 -20.10
C MET A 1 -0.21 4.89 -19.87
N CYS A 2 0.80 4.26 -19.27
CA CYS A 2 0.77 2.82 -18.99
C CYS A 2 0.05 2.58 -17.65
N ASP A 3 -0.76 1.53 -17.58
CA ASP A 3 -1.45 1.05 -16.39
C ASP A 3 -0.69 -0.12 -15.74
N ILE A 4 -1.06 -0.48 -14.51
CA ILE A 4 -0.52 -1.66 -13.82
C ILE A 4 -0.70 -2.95 -14.63
N ARG A 5 -1.77 -3.01 -15.44
CA ARG A 5 -2.10 -4.14 -16.32
C ARG A 5 -1.19 -4.24 -17.55
N ASP A 6 -0.46 -3.19 -17.88
CA ASP A 6 0.54 -3.19 -18.95
C ASP A 6 1.93 -3.64 -18.44
N GLY A 7 2.02 -4.01 -17.15
CA GLY A 7 3.26 -4.43 -16.52
C GLY A 7 3.58 -5.89 -16.77
N ALA A 8 4.87 -6.20 -16.94
CA ALA A 8 5.35 -7.57 -17.19
C ALA A 8 4.88 -8.61 -16.16
N ILE A 9 4.70 -8.21 -14.89
CA ILE A 9 4.19 -9.10 -13.83
C ILE A 9 2.73 -9.48 -14.12
N TYR A 10 1.88 -8.52 -14.49
CA TYR A 10 0.49 -8.78 -14.83
C TYR A 10 0.39 -9.69 -16.05
N GLU A 11 1.17 -9.39 -17.09
CA GLU A 11 1.23 -10.20 -18.31
C GLU A 11 1.65 -11.64 -18.02
N SER A 12 2.66 -11.85 -17.18
CA SER A 12 3.11 -13.19 -16.76
C SER A 12 1.99 -13.94 -16.03
N VAL A 13 1.37 -13.31 -15.01
CA VAL A 13 0.27 -13.93 -14.26
C VAL A 13 -0.90 -14.29 -15.19
N ARG A 14 -1.23 -13.42 -16.15
CA ARG A 14 -2.29 -13.68 -17.12
C ARG A 14 -1.94 -14.78 -18.11
N ALA A 15 -0.69 -14.86 -18.56
CA ALA A 15 -0.22 -15.89 -19.48
C ALA A 15 -0.23 -17.29 -18.84
N ASP A 16 0.15 -17.39 -17.56
CA ASP A 16 0.19 -18.65 -16.82
C ASP A 16 -1.21 -19.17 -16.42
N ASN A 17 -2.22 -18.28 -16.43
CA ASN A 17 -3.57 -18.56 -15.95
C ASN A 17 -4.62 -18.23 -17.02
N PRO A 18 -4.97 -19.20 -17.90
CA PRO A 18 -5.92 -18.98 -18.99
C PRO A 18 -7.37 -18.79 -18.52
N GLY A 19 -7.69 -19.16 -17.28
CA GLY A 19 -9.01 -19.02 -16.66
C GLY A 19 -9.36 -17.59 -16.27
N GLU A 20 -10.24 -17.44 -15.29
CA GLU A 20 -10.60 -16.13 -14.75
C GLU A 20 -9.62 -15.71 -13.66
N ILE A 21 -9.12 -14.48 -13.77
CA ILE A 21 -8.18 -13.93 -12.81
C ILE A 21 -8.64 -12.56 -12.34
N LEU A 22 -8.34 -12.25 -11.08
CA LEU A 22 -8.27 -10.89 -10.56
C LEU A 22 -6.86 -10.63 -10.05
N SER A 23 -6.40 -9.40 -10.17
CA SER A 23 -5.15 -8.97 -9.57
C SER A 23 -5.38 -7.81 -8.61
N LEU A 24 -4.63 -7.83 -7.51
CA LEU A 24 -4.77 -6.89 -6.42
C LEU A 24 -3.52 -6.02 -6.27
N THR A 25 -3.74 -4.80 -5.81
CA THR A 25 -2.72 -3.93 -5.24
C THR A 25 -3.06 -3.66 -3.77
N ILE A 26 -2.10 -3.89 -2.87
CA ILE A 26 -2.26 -3.60 -1.43
C ILE A 26 -1.70 -2.23 -1.07
N ASN A 27 -2.38 -1.50 -0.20
CA ASN A 27 -1.90 -0.27 0.41
C ASN A 27 -2.03 -0.35 1.93
N ILE A 28 -0.97 0.13 2.61
CA ILE A 28 -0.84 0.11 4.06
C ILE A 28 -0.18 1.42 4.44
N ASP A 29 -0.85 2.21 5.27
CA ASP A 29 -0.35 3.50 5.73
C ASP A 29 -0.92 3.82 7.11
N GLY A 30 -0.21 4.65 7.88
CA GLY A 30 -0.66 5.15 9.17
C GLY A 30 -1.37 6.49 9.04
N VAL A 31 -2.67 6.53 9.33
CA VAL A 31 -3.45 7.77 9.29
C VAL A 31 -3.88 8.22 10.69
N GLN A 32 -3.85 9.52 10.95
CA GLN A 32 -4.45 10.10 12.15
C GLN A 32 -5.89 10.53 11.84
N PRO A 33 -6.90 10.02 12.55
CA PRO A 33 -8.30 10.28 12.23
C PRO A 33 -8.72 11.74 12.48
N SER A 34 -8.04 12.47 13.37
CA SER A 34 -8.30 13.89 13.61
C SER A 34 -7.05 14.62 14.11
N LYS A 35 -7.00 15.94 13.88
CA LYS A 35 -5.91 16.80 14.35
C LYS A 35 -5.83 16.78 15.87
N GLY A 36 -4.65 16.45 16.41
CA GLY A 36 -4.42 16.36 17.85
C GLY A 36 -4.81 15.01 18.48
N CYS A 37 -5.33 14.07 17.68
CA CYS A 37 -5.48 12.69 18.13
C CYS A 37 -4.12 12.01 18.15
N GLN A 38 -3.76 11.40 19.28
CA GLN A 38 -2.54 10.60 19.38
C GLN A 38 -2.73 9.19 18.78
N THR A 39 -3.97 8.75 18.59
CA THR A 39 -4.29 7.46 17.99
C THR A 39 -3.96 7.46 16.50
N THR A 40 -3.33 6.39 16.05
CA THR A 40 -3.10 6.09 14.64
C THR A 40 -3.98 4.92 14.21
N ILE A 41 -4.49 5.00 12.98
CA ILE A 41 -5.24 3.91 12.34
C ILE A 41 -4.41 3.43 11.17
N TRP A 42 -4.24 2.12 11.07
CA TRP A 42 -3.53 1.46 9.98
C TRP A 42 -4.50 0.58 9.19
N PRO A 43 -5.16 1.12 8.15
CA PRO A 43 -5.98 0.31 7.26
C PRO A 43 -5.11 -0.53 6.33
N ILE A 44 -5.57 -1.75 6.06
CA ILE A 44 -5.10 -2.55 4.93
C ILE A 44 -6.14 -2.39 3.83
N LEU A 45 -5.75 -1.70 2.76
CA LEU A 45 -6.59 -1.42 1.61
C LEU A 45 -6.17 -2.29 0.44
N LEU A 46 -7.14 -2.85 -0.28
CA LEU A 46 -6.95 -3.60 -1.50
C LEU A 46 -7.68 -2.91 -2.65
N VAL A 47 -7.06 -2.91 -3.82
CA VAL A 47 -7.66 -2.39 -5.05
C VAL A 47 -7.62 -3.49 -6.10
N ILE A 48 -8.74 -3.69 -6.80
CA ILE A 48 -8.86 -4.63 -7.92
C ILE A 48 -8.37 -3.94 -9.20
N ASN A 49 -7.31 -4.46 -9.81
CA ASN A 49 -6.67 -3.81 -10.94
C ASN A 49 -7.49 -3.94 -12.24
N GLU A 50 -8.38 -4.94 -12.35
CA GLU A 50 -9.25 -5.12 -13.52
C GLU A 50 -10.26 -3.98 -13.68
N ILE A 51 -10.58 -3.25 -12.60
CA ILE A 51 -11.40 -2.05 -12.65
C ILE A 51 -10.63 -0.93 -13.39
N PRO A 52 -11.27 -0.17 -14.31
CA PRO A 52 -10.61 0.91 -15.04
C PRO A 52 -9.90 1.93 -14.13
N PRO A 53 -8.73 2.50 -14.52
CA PRO A 53 -7.95 3.40 -13.67
C PRO A 53 -8.71 4.61 -13.11
N ASN A 54 -9.66 5.15 -13.89
CA ASN A 54 -10.50 6.28 -13.49
C ASN A 54 -11.59 5.91 -12.45
N LEU A 55 -11.79 4.61 -12.19
CA LEU A 55 -12.80 4.09 -11.26
C LEU A 55 -12.18 3.34 -10.08
N ARG A 56 -11.06 2.62 -10.25
CA ARG A 56 -10.58 1.67 -9.23
C ARG A 56 -10.21 2.29 -7.89
N PHE A 57 -9.76 3.55 -7.88
CA PHE A 57 -9.38 4.27 -6.66
C PHE A 57 -10.53 5.07 -6.04
N LYS A 58 -11.74 4.99 -6.59
CA LYS A 58 -12.93 5.54 -5.93
C LYS A 58 -13.23 4.72 -4.68
N LEU A 59 -13.65 5.39 -3.61
CA LEU A 59 -13.91 4.76 -2.31
C LEU A 59 -14.84 3.53 -2.39
N GLU A 60 -15.83 3.56 -3.27
CA GLU A 60 -16.77 2.45 -3.53
C GLU A 60 -16.11 1.19 -4.13
N ASN A 61 -14.93 1.32 -4.75
CA ASN A 61 -14.18 0.25 -5.40
C ASN A 61 -12.91 -0.15 -4.63
N VAL A 62 -12.62 0.48 -3.49
CA VAL A 62 -11.51 0.12 -2.60
C VAL A 62 -12.04 -0.83 -1.54
N VAL A 63 -11.39 -1.98 -1.40
CA VAL A 63 -11.73 -2.99 -0.39
C VAL A 63 -10.94 -2.71 0.88
N LEU A 64 -11.63 -2.48 1.99
CA LEU A 64 -11.01 -2.42 3.31
C LEU A 64 -10.87 -3.84 3.87
N ALA A 65 -9.67 -4.41 3.77
CA ALA A 65 -9.42 -5.79 4.19
C ALA A 65 -9.26 -5.92 5.71
N ALA A 66 -8.62 -4.93 6.35
CA ALA A 66 -8.46 -4.89 7.80
C ALA A 66 -8.22 -3.48 8.31
N VAL A 67 -8.42 -3.27 9.61
CA VAL A 67 -8.09 -2.02 10.30
C VAL A 67 -7.40 -2.33 11.61
N TRP A 68 -6.24 -1.71 11.84
CA TRP A 68 -5.59 -1.71 13.15
C TRP A 68 -5.66 -0.32 13.80
N PRO A 69 -6.55 -0.12 14.78
CA PRO A 69 -6.57 1.09 15.59
C PRO A 69 -5.62 0.94 16.79
N GLY A 70 -4.84 1.96 17.10
CA GLY A 70 -3.99 1.93 18.29
C GLY A 70 -3.47 3.31 18.70
N PRO A 71 -3.05 3.48 19.97
CA PRO A 71 -2.47 4.75 20.44
C PRO A 71 -1.14 5.09 19.74
N SER A 72 -0.55 4.15 19.00
CA SER A 72 0.72 4.31 18.30
C SER A 72 0.80 3.40 17.06
N LYS A 73 1.85 3.61 16.25
CA LYS A 73 2.30 2.69 15.20
C LYS A 73 2.35 1.26 15.77
N PRO A 74 1.80 0.25 15.08
CA PRO A 74 1.84 -1.12 15.56
C PRO A 74 3.29 -1.61 15.59
N SER A 75 3.60 -2.45 16.56
CA SER A 75 4.85 -3.20 16.63
C SER A 75 4.92 -4.24 15.52
N ARG A 76 6.13 -4.75 15.26
CA ARG A 76 6.35 -5.78 14.22
C ARG A 76 5.56 -7.07 14.50
N ASP A 77 5.38 -7.42 15.76
CA ASP A 77 4.60 -8.61 16.13
C ASP A 77 3.10 -8.38 15.96
N GLU A 78 2.59 -7.19 16.30
CA GLU A 78 1.20 -6.81 16.05
C GLU A 78 0.88 -6.78 14.55
N VAL A 79 1.79 -6.27 13.73
CA VAL A 79 1.68 -6.28 12.26
C VAL A 79 1.58 -7.71 11.75
N ARG A 80 2.43 -8.63 12.21
CA ARG A 80 2.33 -10.04 11.80
C ARG A 80 0.96 -10.62 12.11
N LEU A 81 0.39 -10.32 13.27
CA LEU A 81 -0.95 -10.77 13.64
C LEU A 81 -2.03 -10.18 12.72
N LEU A 82 -1.90 -8.92 12.32
CA LEU A 82 -2.81 -8.26 11.39
C LEU A 82 -2.74 -8.86 9.98
N PHE A 83 -1.54 -9.13 9.47
CA PHE A 83 -1.34 -9.62 8.11
C PHE A 83 -1.61 -11.11 7.95
N ARG A 84 -1.44 -11.91 9.01
CA ARG A 84 -1.51 -13.37 8.89
C ARG A 84 -2.82 -13.87 8.26
N PRO A 85 -4.01 -13.45 8.73
CA PRO A 85 -5.28 -13.87 8.11
C PRO A 85 -5.40 -13.41 6.66
N ALA A 86 -4.99 -12.18 6.35
CA ALA A 86 -5.06 -11.65 4.99
C ALA A 86 -4.14 -12.41 4.02
N ILE A 87 -2.92 -12.78 4.47
CA ILE A 87 -1.99 -13.58 3.69
C ILE A 87 -2.53 -14.99 3.47
N ASP A 88 -3.04 -15.63 4.52
CA ASP A 88 -3.59 -16.99 4.43
C ASP A 88 -4.78 -17.03 3.42
N GLU A 89 -5.66 -16.02 3.43
CA GLU A 89 -6.73 -15.87 2.45
C GLU A 89 -6.22 -15.60 1.02
N LEU A 90 -5.20 -14.75 0.85
CA LEU A 90 -4.61 -14.49 -0.47
C LEU A 90 -4.00 -15.76 -1.07
N ILE A 91 -3.25 -16.53 -0.28
CA ILE A 91 -2.68 -17.81 -0.71
C ILE A 91 -3.79 -18.79 -1.09
N HIS A 92 -4.88 -18.83 -0.33
CA HIS A 92 -6.04 -19.66 -0.68
C HIS A 92 -6.66 -19.26 -2.02
N LEU A 93 -6.84 -17.96 -2.26
CA LEU A 93 -7.41 -17.45 -3.51
C LEU A 93 -6.49 -17.62 -4.73
N GLU A 94 -5.16 -17.65 -4.55
CA GLU A 94 -4.21 -17.96 -5.63
C GLU A 94 -4.41 -19.39 -6.18
N ASN A 95 -4.85 -20.33 -5.33
CA ASN A 95 -5.12 -21.72 -5.72
C ASN A 95 -6.44 -21.91 -6.50
N GLY A 96 -7.22 -20.84 -6.66
CA GLY A 96 -8.50 -20.87 -7.35
C GLY A 96 -9.66 -21.17 -6.40
N HIS A 97 -10.67 -20.30 -6.43
CA HIS A 97 -11.86 -20.43 -5.59
C HIS A 97 -13.14 -20.44 -6.44
N PRO A 98 -14.10 -21.36 -6.17
CA PRO A 98 -15.37 -21.37 -6.86
C PRO A 98 -16.20 -20.15 -6.46
N PHE A 99 -16.76 -19.45 -7.45
CA PHE A 99 -17.69 -18.37 -7.22
C PHE A 99 -18.94 -18.53 -8.10
N HIS A 100 -20.07 -18.12 -7.54
CA HIS A 100 -21.35 -18.18 -8.20
C HIS A 100 -21.66 -16.83 -8.83
N LEU A 101 -21.80 -16.83 -10.15
CA LEU A 101 -22.30 -15.66 -10.86
C LEU A 101 -23.84 -15.67 -10.92
N SER A 102 -24.39 -14.50 -11.23
CA SER A 102 -25.84 -14.27 -11.33
C SER A 102 -26.50 -15.12 -12.43
N ASP A 103 -25.70 -15.67 -13.34
CA ASP A 103 -26.13 -16.56 -14.42
C ASP A 103 -26.31 -18.03 -13.99
N GLY A 104 -25.99 -18.35 -12.73
CA GLY A 104 -26.12 -19.70 -12.16
C GLY A 104 -24.93 -20.61 -12.44
N ASN A 105 -23.92 -20.14 -13.16
CA ASN A 105 -22.71 -20.91 -13.44
C ASN A 105 -21.72 -20.80 -12.27
N ILE A 106 -20.94 -21.86 -12.08
CA ILE A 106 -19.81 -21.88 -11.16
C ILE A 106 -18.55 -21.61 -11.97
N HIS A 107 -17.82 -20.60 -11.53
CA HIS A 107 -16.57 -20.19 -12.14
C HIS A 107 -15.44 -20.37 -11.12
N ILE A 108 -14.23 -20.67 -11.60
CA ILE A 108 -13.05 -20.75 -10.73
C ILE A 108 -12.25 -19.46 -10.93
N LEU A 109 -12.19 -18.65 -9.87
CA LEU A 109 -11.44 -17.40 -9.86
C LEU A 109 -10.11 -17.58 -9.15
N HIS A 110 -9.03 -17.18 -9.81
CA HIS A 110 -7.73 -17.03 -9.18
C HIS A 110 -7.48 -15.56 -8.86
N VAL A 111 -7.00 -15.26 -7.65
CA VAL A 111 -6.69 -13.89 -7.24
C VAL A 111 -5.22 -13.76 -6.88
N TYR A 112 -4.53 -12.78 -7.46
CA TYR A 112 -3.08 -12.58 -7.26
C TYR A 112 -2.78 -11.20 -6.71
N LEU A 113 -1.98 -11.12 -5.65
CA LEU A 113 -1.43 -9.85 -5.17
C LEU A 113 -0.15 -9.50 -5.96
N ILE A 114 -0.22 -8.53 -6.86
CA ILE A 114 0.90 -8.23 -7.79
C ILE A 114 1.66 -6.94 -7.47
N GLY A 115 1.15 -6.15 -6.51
CA GLY A 115 1.73 -4.86 -6.18
C GLY A 115 1.41 -4.42 -4.75
N ALA A 116 2.33 -3.63 -4.19
CA ALA A 116 2.15 -2.96 -2.92
C ALA A 116 2.50 -1.48 -3.06
N CYS A 117 1.63 -0.60 -2.57
CA CYS A 117 1.83 0.84 -2.52
C CYS A 117 1.91 1.27 -1.04
N CYS A 118 3.11 1.53 -0.56
CA CYS A 118 3.35 2.03 0.79
C CYS A 118 4.53 2.99 0.77
N ASP A 119 4.54 3.93 1.72
CA ASP A 119 5.74 4.72 1.96
C ASP A 119 6.85 3.86 2.57
N LYS A 120 8.07 4.39 2.66
CA LYS A 120 9.21 3.61 3.10
C LYS A 120 9.09 3.10 4.55
N PRO A 121 8.63 3.90 5.53
CA PRO A 121 8.36 3.42 6.89
C PRO A 121 7.27 2.34 6.98
N ALA A 122 6.17 2.46 6.24
CA ALA A 122 5.12 1.44 6.20
C ALA A 122 5.57 0.18 5.47
N GLN A 123 6.39 0.31 4.42
CA GLN A 123 7.07 -0.82 3.78
C GLN A 123 7.93 -1.57 4.80
N ALA A 124 8.76 -0.84 5.56
CA ALA A 124 9.66 -1.45 6.53
C ALA A 124 8.91 -2.23 7.61
N LEU A 125 7.80 -1.65 8.06
CA LEU A 125 6.92 -2.25 9.04
C LEU A 125 6.23 -3.51 8.49
N SER A 126 5.55 -3.40 7.34
CA SER A 126 4.78 -4.49 6.73
C SER A 126 5.64 -5.68 6.31
N GLN A 127 6.84 -5.43 5.78
CA GLN A 127 7.77 -6.47 5.33
C GLN A 127 8.70 -6.97 6.44
N CYS A 128 8.59 -6.42 7.65
CA CYS A 128 9.50 -6.71 8.77
C CYS A 128 10.99 -6.48 8.44
N ILE A 129 11.30 -5.50 7.58
CA ILE A 129 12.69 -5.13 7.22
C ILE A 129 13.16 -3.89 7.99
N SER A 130 14.43 -3.52 7.82
CA SER A 130 15.03 -2.32 8.43
C SER A 130 14.27 -1.05 8.06
N GLU A 131 14.16 -0.13 9.01
CA GLU A 131 13.57 1.19 8.77
C GLU A 131 14.43 1.98 7.77
N PRO A 132 13.84 2.96 7.06
CA PRO A 132 14.53 3.67 5.97
C PRO A 132 15.74 4.48 6.42
N THR A 133 15.84 4.77 7.71
CA THR A 133 16.94 5.51 8.35
C THR A 133 18.08 4.61 8.85
N ALA A 134 17.94 3.29 8.75
CA ALA A 134 19.01 2.35 9.12
C ALA A 134 20.18 2.40 8.14
N ALA A 135 21.37 1.97 8.59
CA ALA A 135 22.55 1.83 7.74
C ALA A 135 22.24 1.01 6.47
N PHE A 136 21.43 -0.05 6.60
CA PHE A 136 20.93 -0.84 5.47
C PHE A 136 19.40 -0.72 5.37
N GLY A 137 18.92 0.49 5.10
CA GLY A 137 17.48 0.81 5.06
C GLY A 137 16.77 0.46 3.74
N CYS A 138 17.50 0.07 2.69
CA CYS A 138 16.89 -0.27 1.41
C CYS A 138 16.35 -1.71 1.40
N GLY A 139 15.05 -1.90 1.24
CA GLY A 139 14.44 -3.22 1.07
C GLY A 139 14.74 -3.95 -0.25
N ARG A 140 15.64 -3.42 -1.09
CA ARG A 140 15.95 -3.98 -2.43
C ARG A 140 17.43 -4.24 -2.65
N CYS A 141 18.32 -3.49 -2.00
CA CYS A 141 19.77 -3.66 -2.14
C CYS A 141 20.45 -3.58 -0.78
N GLU A 142 21.69 -4.04 -0.73
CA GLU A 142 22.51 -4.11 0.49
C GLU A 142 23.50 -2.93 0.59
N VAL A 143 23.21 -1.81 -0.08
CA VAL A 143 24.08 -0.63 -0.06
C VAL A 143 23.92 0.08 1.28
N GLU A 144 25.04 0.32 1.94
CA GLU A 144 25.08 1.09 3.19
C GLU A 144 24.80 2.59 2.92
N GLY A 145 23.91 3.16 3.72
CA GLY A 145 23.56 4.57 3.71
C GLY A 145 24.59 5.41 4.46
N ASN A 146 24.99 6.53 3.88
CA ASN A 146 25.83 7.50 4.55
C ASN A 146 24.98 8.45 5.37
N PHE A 147 25.29 8.60 6.66
CA PHE A 147 24.68 9.62 7.50
C PHE A 147 25.22 11.00 7.09
N ILE A 148 24.34 11.89 6.64
CA ILE A 148 24.68 13.28 6.38
C ILE A 148 24.02 14.12 7.48
N SER A 149 24.81 14.81 8.28
CA SER A 149 24.30 15.80 9.23
C SER A 149 23.86 17.05 8.46
N VAL A 150 22.66 17.03 7.89
CA VAL A 150 22.05 18.25 7.34
C VAL A 150 21.49 19.04 8.51
N MET A 151 22.25 20.06 8.92
CA MET A 151 21.80 21.08 9.87
C MET A 151 20.53 21.70 9.29
N HIS A 152 19.45 21.77 10.08
CA HIS A 152 18.19 22.41 9.74
C HIS A 152 18.47 23.78 9.07
N ILE A 153 18.27 23.88 7.75
CA ILE A 153 18.23 25.19 7.10
C ILE A 153 16.86 25.75 7.47
N GLU A 154 16.80 26.52 8.56
CA GLU A 154 15.72 27.47 8.76
C GLU A 154 15.77 28.44 7.57
N VAL A 155 14.91 28.21 6.58
CA VAL A 155 14.57 29.27 5.63
C VAL A 155 13.77 30.28 6.44
N LYS A 156 14.47 31.22 7.07
CA LYS A 156 13.86 32.45 7.57
C LYS A 156 13.35 33.22 6.36
N ILE A 157 12.10 32.98 5.99
CA ILE A 157 11.36 33.90 5.14
C ILE A 157 11.16 35.16 5.99
N SER A 158 12.08 36.11 5.84
CA SER A 158 11.92 37.46 6.36
C SER A 158 10.69 38.07 5.69
N ALA A 159 9.62 38.27 6.46
CA ALA A 159 8.44 39.03 6.07
C ALA A 159 8.78 40.53 5.91
N ARG A 160 9.61 40.87 4.93
CA ARG A 160 9.92 42.25 4.52
C ARG A 160 9.92 42.36 3.00
N ASP A 161 8.83 41.94 2.36
CA ASP A 161 8.51 42.34 0.98
C ASP A 161 6.99 42.57 0.81
N THR A 162 6.33 43.04 1.87
CA THR A 162 4.98 43.62 1.79
C THR A 162 5.01 45.03 2.36
N MET A 163 5.37 46.00 1.52
CA MET A 163 4.80 47.35 1.49
C MET A 163 5.65 48.22 0.57
N ASN A 164 5.17 48.40 -0.68
CA ASN A 164 5.16 49.69 -1.37
C ASN A 164 4.28 49.57 -2.62
N LEU A 165 2.98 49.37 -2.38
CA LEU A 165 1.94 49.85 -3.29
C LEU A 165 1.10 50.84 -2.48
N LYS A 166 1.27 52.12 -2.80
CA LYS A 166 0.38 53.22 -2.45
C LYS A 166 0.56 54.31 -3.52
N PRO A 167 -0.46 55.15 -3.72
CA PRO A 167 -1.87 54.85 -3.98
C PRO A 167 -2.15 54.77 -5.49
#